data_AF-A0A3E0KZ27-F1
#
_entry.id   AF-A0A3E0KZ27-F1
#
_cell.length_a   1.000
_cell.length_b   1.000
_cell.length_c   1.000
_cell.angle_alpha   90.00
_cell.angle_beta   90.00
_cell.angle_gamma   90.00
#
_symmetry.space_group_name_H-M   'P 1'
#
loop_
_entity.id
_entity.type
_entity.pdbx_description
1 polymer ?
#
loop_
_entity_poly.entity_id
_entity_poly.type
_entity_poly.pdbx_seq_one_letter_code
_entity_poly.pdbx_strand_id
1 'polypeptide(L)' 'MRNDYRKGVSQAVFARYLNVSKDSVSQWERGEKHPAGPALKLLSLVEKKGLNAIT' A
#
# COMPACT_ATOMS: atom_id res chain seq x y z
N MET A 1 5.95 7.21 8.06
CA MET A 1 6.23 6.04 7.20
C MET A 1 7.01 6.52 5.99
N ARG A 2 8.26 6.09 5.82
CA ARG A 2 9.03 6.36 4.61
C ARG A 2 8.53 5.35 3.56
N ASN A 3 7.74 5.79 2.57
CA ASN A 3 7.02 4.90 1.64
C ASN A 3 7.95 4.33 0.55
N ASP A 4 8.95 3.52 0.93
CA ASP A 4 9.90 2.94 -0.02
C ASP A 4 9.33 1.72 -0.80
N TYR A 5 8.18 1.17 -0.38
CA TYR A 5 7.55 -0.01 -1.01
C TYR A 5 6.87 0.23 -2.36
N ARG A 6 6.80 1.49 -2.84
CA ARG A 6 6.09 1.88 -4.06
C ARG A 6 6.99 2.21 -5.24
N LYS A 7 8.33 2.13 -5.08
CA LYS A 7 9.27 2.45 -6.16
C LYS A 7 9.03 1.47 -7.32
N GLY A 8 8.30 1.94 -8.34
CA GLY A 8 7.96 1.18 -9.56
C GLY A 8 6.50 0.70 -9.69
N VAL A 9 5.62 0.94 -8.71
CA VAL A 9 4.21 0.48 -8.77
C VAL A 9 3.23 1.65 -8.77
N SER A 10 2.31 1.68 -9.75
CA SER A 10 1.27 2.70 -9.80
C SER A 10 0.28 2.54 -8.64
N GLN A 11 -0.29 3.66 -8.16
CA GLN A 11 -1.33 3.64 -7.12
C GLN A 11 -2.48 2.68 -7.45
N ALA A 12 -2.86 2.57 -8.73
CA ALA A 12 -3.94 1.69 -9.17
C ALA A 12 -3.59 0.21 -9.00
N VAL A 13 -2.38 -0.20 -9.36
CA VAL A 13 -1.89 -1.57 -9.17
C VAL A 13 -1.80 -1.89 -7.68
N PHE A 14 -1.26 -0.97 -6.88
CA PHE A 14 -1.15 -1.13 -5.43
C PHE A 14 -2.52 -1.23 -4.74
N ALA A 15 -3.48 -0.43 -5.16
CA ALA A 15 -4.85 -0.46 -4.66
C ALA A 15 -5.53 -1.81 -4.92
N ARG A 16 -5.31 -2.42 -6.10
CA ARG A 16 -5.84 -3.75 -6.42
C ARG A 16 -5.25 -4.83 -5.51
N TYR A 17 -3.95 -4.80 -5.27
CA TYR A 17 -3.31 -5.77 -4.37
C TYR A 17 -3.80 -5.68 -2.93
N LEU A 18 -4.16 -4.48 -2.46
CA LEU A 18 -4.65 -4.25 -1.11
C LEU A 18 -6.18 -4.31 -0.99
N ASN A 19 -6.88 -4.56 -2.10
CA ASN A 19 -8.34 -4.52 -2.18
C ASN A 19 -8.93 -3.21 -1.61
N VAL A 20 -8.33 -2.07 -1.96
CA VAL A 20 -8.79 -0.73 -1.57
C VAL A 20 -8.97 0.17 -2.79
N SER A 21 -9.56 1.35 -2.61
CA SER A 21 -9.65 2.34 -3.69
C SER A 21 -8.30 3.02 -3.95
N LYS A 22 -8.07 3.45 -5.20
CA LYS A 22 -6.93 4.31 -5.56
C LYS A 22 -6.89 5.58 -4.70
N ASP A 23 -8.06 6.15 -4.40
CA ASP A 23 -8.21 7.31 -3.53
C ASP A 23 -7.72 7.05 -2.10
N SER A 24 -8.01 5.86 -1.54
CA SER A 24 -7.48 5.46 -0.22
C SER A 24 -5.95 5.44 -0.23
N VAL A 25 -5.35 4.83 -1.25
CA VAL A 25 -3.89 4.82 -1.43
C VAL A 25 -3.36 6.26 -1.51
N SER A 26 -4.00 7.10 -2.32
CA SER A 26 -3.63 8.51 -2.52
C SER A 26 -3.63 9.32 -1.21
N GLN A 27 -4.67 9.16 -0.38
CA GLN A 27 -4.78 9.79 0.95
C GLN A 27 -3.67 9.30 1.90
N TRP A 28 -3.30 8.02 1.82
CA TRP A 28 -2.17 7.49 2.60
C TRP A 28 -0.82 8.04 2.16
N GLU A 29 -0.63 8.30 0.87
CA GLU A 29 0.61 8.91 0.36
C GLU A 29 0.75 10.36 0.80
N ARG A 30 -0.37 11.10 0.85
CA ARG A 30 -0.42 12.50 1.33
C ARG A 30 -0.42 12.63 2.85
N GLY A 31 -0.57 11.52 3.58
CA GLY A 31 -0.65 11.52 5.05
C GLY A 31 -1.99 12.00 5.60
N GLU A 32 -3.02 12.14 4.77
CA GLU A 32 -4.37 12.53 5.18
C GLU A 32 -5.09 11.41 5.94
N LYS A 33 -4.77 10.16 5.61
CA LYS A 33 -5.24 8.98 6.32
C LYS A 33 -4.12 7.97 6.51
N HIS A 34 -4.31 7.08 7.47
CA HIS A 34 -3.43 5.94 7.66
C HIS A 34 -4.13 4.63 7.29
N PRO A 35 -3.42 3.65 6.72
CA PRO A 35 -3.97 2.33 6.51
C PRO A 35 -4.32 1.67 7.85
N ALA A 36 -5.45 0.98 7.89
CA ALA A 36 -5.93 0.27 9.07
C ALA A 36 -6.44 -1.13 8.69
N GLY A 37 -6.58 -2.01 9.69
CA GLY A 37 -7.14 -3.35 9.50
C GLY A 37 -6.32 -4.22 8.53
N PRO A 38 -6.97 -4.98 7.62
CA PRO A 38 -6.28 -5.87 6.69
C PRO A 38 -5.24 -5.17 5.80
N ALA A 39 -5.52 -3.95 5.37
CA ALA A 39 -4.61 -3.18 4.51
C ALA A 39 -3.29 -2.87 5.22
N LEU A 40 -3.32 -2.55 6.52
CA LEU A 40 -2.11 -2.31 7.31
C LEU A 40 -1.25 -3.58 7.40
N LYS A 41 -1.87 -4.73 7.61
CA LYS A 41 -1.18 -6.02 7.70
C LYS A 41 -0.51 -6.39 6.37
N LEU A 42 -1.20 -6.19 5.25
CA LEU A 42 -0.65 -6.39 3.91
C LEU A 42 0.49 -5.40 3.62
N LEU A 43 0.34 -4.13 4.02
CA LEU A 43 1.40 -3.12 3.89
C LEU A 43 2.67 -3.55 4.63
N SER A 44 2.53 -4.05 5.87
CA SER A 44 3.64 -4.57 6.66
C SER A 44 4.28 -5.82 6.05
N LEU A 45 3.52 -6.63 5.30
CA LEU A 45 4.08 -7.76 4.56
C LEU A 45 4.88 -7.29 3.35
N VAL A 46 4.35 -6.34 2.58
CA VAL A 46 5.06 -5.75 1.43
C VAL A 46 6.32 -5.02 1.88
N GLU A 47 6.27 -4.28 2.98
CA GLU A 47 7.43 -3.58 3.55
C GLU A 47 8.54 -4.56 3.94
N LYS A 48 8.19 -5.72 4.51
CA LYS A 48 9.16 -6.71 4.99
C LYS A 48 9.70 -7.64 3.91
N LYS A 49 8.88 -7.97 2.91
CA LYS A 49 9.15 -9.05 1.94
C LYS A 49 9.13 -8.60 0.49
N GLY A 50 8.85 -7.32 0.22
CA GLY A 50 8.61 -6.80 -1.11
C GLY A 50 7.23 -7.18 -1.64
N LEU A 51 6.91 -6.67 -2.84
CA LEU A 51 5.60 -6.88 -3.50
C LEU A 51 5.30 -8.36 -3.77
N ASN A 52 6.34 -9.18 -3.98
CA ASN A 52 6.23 -10.64 -4.20
C ASN A 52 5.50 -11.39 -3.07
N ALA A 53 5.32 -10.78 -1.89
CA ALA A 53 4.59 -11.40 -0.79
C ALA A 53 3.06 -11.36 -0.95
N ILE A 54 2.54 -10.55 -1.87
CA ILE A 54 1.11 -10.39 -2.14
C ILE A 54 0.77 -10.53 -3.63
N THR A 55 1.75 -10.98 -4.43
CA THR A 55 1.59 -11.30 -5.85
C THR A 55 1.36 -12.78 -6.05
#